data_AF-A0A960USF6-F1
#
_entry.id   AF-A0A960USF6-F1
#
_cell.length_a   1.000
_cell.length_b   1.000
_cell.length_c   1.000
_cell.angle_alpha   90.00
_cell.angle_beta   90.00
_cell.angle_gamma   90.00
#
_symmetry.space_group_name_H-M   'P 1'
#
loop_
_entity.id
_entity.type
_entity.pdbx_description
1 polymer ?
#
loop_
_entity_poly.entity_id
_entity_poly.type
_entity_poly.pdbx_seq_one_letter_code
_entity_poly.pdbx_strand_id
1 'polypeptide(L)'
;MSETADDLRQYYITPTYLEVMRNRARYWSEDFIQAQLSQFRHTIPDYPEVLELLEGEIHRRRLNTLKARIRRLKNPELEAMKEQQSDPDAREVIETEILIRQGTRRLPDSEENARIQ
;
A
#
# COMPACT_ATOMS: atom_id res chain seq x y z
N MET A 1 -32.61 17.44 -33.50
CA MET A 1 -31.45 16.52 -33.43
C MET A 1 -30.70 16.92 -32.17
N SER A 2 -30.80 16.11 -31.12
CA SER A 2 -30.10 16.39 -29.85
C SER A 2 -28.62 16.15 -30.10
N GLU A 3 -27.82 17.21 -30.03
CA GLU A 3 -26.38 17.06 -29.83
C GLU A 3 -26.21 16.17 -28.60
N THR A 4 -25.56 15.02 -28.79
CA THR A 4 -25.12 14.18 -27.69
C THR A 4 -24.15 15.05 -26.90
N ALA A 5 -24.59 15.59 -25.77
CA ALA A 5 -23.69 16.27 -24.85
C ALA A 5 -22.54 15.33 -24.56
N ASP A 6 -21.35 15.64 -25.09
CA ASP A 6 -20.15 14.86 -24.85
C ASP A 6 -20.04 14.67 -23.34
N ASP A 7 -20.09 13.42 -22.89
CA ASP A 7 -20.02 13.12 -21.47
C ASP A 7 -18.62 13.53 -21.01
N LEU A 8 -18.51 14.68 -20.34
CA LEU A 8 -17.24 15.18 -19.81
C LEU A 8 -16.55 14.15 -18.90
N ARG A 9 -17.29 13.17 -18.36
CA ARG A 9 -16.74 12.01 -17.64
C ARG A 9 -15.80 11.14 -18.47
N GLN A 10 -15.79 11.27 -19.80
CA GLN A 10 -14.82 10.63 -20.69
C GLN A 10 -13.46 11.33 -20.68
N TYR A 11 -13.37 12.56 -20.16
CA TYR A 11 -12.16 13.38 -20.15
C TYR A 11 -11.53 13.53 -18.76
N TYR A 12 -12.16 12.97 -17.71
CA TYR A 12 -11.67 13.07 -16.34
C TYR A 12 -11.64 11.70 -15.66
N ILE A 13 -10.66 11.53 -14.78
CA ILE A 13 -10.58 10.37 -13.91
C ILE A 13 -11.66 10.49 -12.84
N THR A 14 -12.64 9.60 -12.91
CA THR A 14 -13.80 9.60 -12.01
C THR A 14 -13.62 8.62 -10.85
N PRO A 15 -14.37 8.76 -9.74
CA PRO A 15 -14.37 7.76 -8.67
C PRO A 15 -14.67 6.33 -9.17
N THR A 16 -15.56 6.19 -10.16
CA THR A 16 -15.86 4.92 -10.81
C THR A 16 -14.66 4.38 -11.58
N TYR A 17 -13.91 5.23 -12.29
CA TYR A 17 -12.66 4.82 -12.93
C TYR A 17 -11.66 4.29 -11.90
N LEU A 18 -11.47 5.00 -10.79
CA LEU A 18 -10.57 4.56 -9.70
C LEU A 18 -11.00 3.23 -9.11
N GLU A 19 -12.29 3.00 -8.92
CA GLU A 19 -12.80 1.72 -8.43
C GLU A 19 -12.51 0.57 -9.40
N VAL A 20 -12.77 0.78 -10.69
CA VAL A 20 -12.46 -0.21 -11.74
C VAL A 20 -10.96 -0.46 -11.81
N MET A 21 -10.14 0.58 -11.76
CA MET A 21 -8.68 0.49 -11.74
C MET A 21 -8.19 -0.31 -10.53
N ARG A 22 -8.71 -0.02 -9.33
CA ARG A 22 -8.40 -0.75 -8.09
C ARG A 22 -8.69 -2.23 -8.23
N ASN A 23 -9.86 -2.56 -8.78
CA ASN A 23 -10.28 -3.95 -8.98
C ASN A 23 -9.38 -4.68 -9.99
N ARG A 24 -8.97 -4.01 -11.08
CA ARG A 24 -8.04 -4.57 -12.07
C ARG A 24 -6.63 -4.76 -11.50
N ALA A 25 -6.12 -3.75 -10.80
CA ALA A 25 -4.77 -3.75 -10.22
C ALA A 25 -4.52 -4.95 -9.30
N ARG A 26 -5.54 -5.45 -8.59
CA ARG A 26 -5.45 -6.68 -7.77
C ARG A 26 -5.00 -7.92 -8.53
N TYR A 27 -5.27 -7.99 -9.83
CA TYR A 27 -4.96 -9.14 -10.68
C TYR A 27 -3.74 -8.93 -11.57
N TRP A 28 -3.20 -7.72 -11.63
CA TRP A 28 -2.00 -7.42 -12.41
C TRP A 28 -0.73 -7.95 -11.75
N SER A 29 0.29 -8.27 -12.53
CA SER A 29 1.62 -8.57 -11.99
C SER A 29 2.26 -7.30 -11.41
N GLU A 30 3.23 -7.46 -10.49
CA GLU A 30 3.97 -6.31 -9.95
C GLU A 30 4.70 -5.55 -11.07
N ASP A 31 5.37 -6.27 -11.98
CA ASP A 31 6.06 -5.68 -13.14
C ASP A 31 5.12 -4.84 -14.01
N PHE A 32 3.89 -5.32 -14.21
CA PHE A 32 2.90 -4.57 -14.99
C PHE A 32 2.49 -3.29 -14.27
N ILE A 33 2.24 -3.35 -12.95
CA ILE A 33 1.90 -2.16 -12.16
C ILE A 33 3.05 -1.14 -12.21
N GLN A 34 4.31 -1.59 -12.09
CA GLN A 34 5.48 -0.71 -12.19
C GLN A 34 5.60 -0.05 -13.57
N ALA A 35 5.35 -0.80 -14.64
CA ALA A 35 5.32 -0.24 -15.99
C ALA A 35 4.22 0.83 -16.15
N GLN A 36 3.01 0.56 -15.63
CA GLN A 36 1.91 1.54 -15.63
C GLN A 36 2.24 2.78 -14.81
N LEU A 37 2.85 2.64 -13.63
CA LEU A 37 3.29 3.79 -12.82
C LEU A 37 4.30 4.66 -13.58
N SER A 38 5.29 4.05 -14.22
CA SER A 38 6.28 4.78 -15.03
C SER A 38 5.62 5.53 -16.17
N GLN A 39 4.67 4.90 -16.88
CA GLN A 39 3.94 5.54 -17.97
C GLN A 39 3.06 6.69 -17.47
N PHE A 40 2.25 6.46 -16.43
CA PHE A 40 1.25 7.41 -15.94
C PHE A 40 1.85 8.67 -15.33
N ARG A 41 3.03 8.58 -14.70
CA ARG A 41 3.77 9.76 -14.24
C ARG A 41 4.04 10.79 -15.35
N HIS A 42 4.10 10.35 -16.60
CA HIS A 42 4.34 11.22 -17.76
C HIS A 42 3.05 11.57 -18.51
N THR A 43 2.08 10.65 -18.57
CA THR A 43 0.90 10.80 -19.43
C THR A 43 -0.30 11.42 -18.73
N ILE A 44 -0.42 11.24 -17.40
CA ILE A 44 -1.53 11.75 -16.60
C ILE A 44 -1.05 12.36 -15.27
N PRO A 45 -0.07 13.28 -15.30
CA PRO A 45 0.53 13.84 -14.08
C PRO A 45 -0.48 14.58 -13.19
N ASP A 46 -1.57 15.10 -13.79
CA ASP A 46 -2.61 15.85 -13.09
C ASP A 46 -3.58 14.96 -12.27
N TYR A 47 -3.41 13.63 -12.32
CA TYR A 47 -4.24 12.67 -11.61
C TYR A 47 -3.41 11.78 -10.66
N PRO A 48 -2.85 12.36 -9.58
CA PRO A 48 -2.01 11.65 -8.63
C PRO A 48 -2.73 10.47 -7.95
N GLU A 49 -4.06 10.53 -7.82
CA GLU A 49 -4.87 9.48 -7.21
C GLU A 49 -4.75 8.12 -7.93
N VAL A 50 -4.43 8.11 -9.23
CA VAL A 50 -4.18 6.86 -9.97
C VAL A 50 -2.84 6.28 -9.58
N LEU A 51 -1.82 7.13 -9.41
CA LEU A 51 -0.49 6.70 -9.01
C LEU A 51 -0.53 6.17 -7.57
N GLU A 52 -1.15 6.91 -6.66
CA GLU A 52 -1.32 6.51 -5.25
C GLU A 52 -2.04 5.17 -5.13
N LEU A 53 -3.08 4.94 -5.94
CA LEU A 53 -3.82 3.69 -5.95
C LEU A 53 -2.93 2.50 -6.34
N LEU A 54 -2.10 2.66 -7.38
CA LEU A 54 -1.21 1.61 -7.87
C LEU A 54 -0.03 1.39 -6.92
N GLU A 55 0.56 2.45 -6.37
CA GLU A 55 1.60 2.38 -5.34
C GLU A 55 1.07 1.70 -4.07
N GLY A 56 -0.15 2.03 -3.64
CA GLY A 56 -0.83 1.39 -2.52
C GLY A 56 -1.07 -0.10 -2.74
N GLU A 57 -1.39 -0.53 -3.97
CA GLU A 57 -1.53 -1.96 -4.30
C GLU A 57 -0.18 -2.72 -4.20
N ILE A 58 0.92 -2.11 -4.64
CA ILE A 58 2.27 -2.69 -4.45
C ILE A 58 2.60 -2.78 -2.96
N HIS A 59 2.39 -1.69 -2.21
CA HIS A 59 2.66 -1.65 -0.78
C HIS A 59 1.85 -2.71 -0.02
N ARG A 60 0.54 -2.87 -0.33
CA ARG A 60 -0.32 -3.92 0.23
C ARG A 60 0.25 -5.32 0.01
N ARG A 61 0.77 -5.62 -1.19
CA ARG A 61 1.38 -6.92 -1.51
C ARG A 61 2.66 -7.16 -0.71
N ARG A 62 3.51 -6.14 -0.58
CA ARG A 62 4.73 -6.19 0.24
C ARG A 62 4.39 -6.46 1.70
N LEU A 63 3.43 -5.73 2.27
CA LEU A 63 2.94 -5.95 3.63
C LEU A 63 2.37 -7.35 3.83
N ASN A 64 1.58 -7.88 2.88
CA ASN A 64 1.05 -9.24 2.99
C ASN A 64 2.15 -10.30 2.97
N THR A 65 3.16 -10.12 2.13
CA THR A 65 4.33 -10.99 2.05
C THR A 65 5.13 -10.94 3.34
N LEU A 66 5.36 -9.73 3.87
CA LEU A 66 6.02 -9.50 5.15
C LEU A 66 5.26 -10.21 6.28
N LYS A 67 3.95 -10.00 6.41
CA LYS A 67 3.10 -10.66 7.41
C LYS A 67 3.16 -12.19 7.30
N ALA A 68 3.11 -12.73 6.08
CA ALA A 68 3.21 -14.17 5.87
C ALA A 68 4.57 -14.74 6.31
N ARG A 69 5.66 -13.99 6.07
CA ARG A 69 7.01 -14.35 6.52
C ARG A 69 7.12 -14.30 8.04
N ILE A 70 6.69 -13.19 8.66
CA ILE A 70 6.70 -12.97 10.12
C ILE A 70 6.00 -14.11 10.87
N ARG A 71 4.82 -14.54 10.39
CA ARG A 71 4.04 -15.63 11.01
C ARG A 71 4.78 -16.97 11.09
N ARG A 72 5.79 -17.19 10.26
CA ARG A 72 6.55 -18.46 10.19
C ARG A 72 7.82 -18.44 11.04
N LEU A 73 8.34 -17.26 11.34
CA LEU A 73 9.59 -17.10 12.07
C LEU A 73 9.37 -17.21 13.58
N LYS A 74 10.39 -17.63 14.33
CA LYS A 74 10.41 -17.59 15.81
C LYS A 74 10.92 -16.23 16.30
N ASN A 75 10.70 -15.90 17.58
CA ASN A 75 11.11 -14.61 18.15
C ASN A 75 12.58 -14.25 17.91
N PRO A 76 13.58 -15.16 18.05
CA PRO A 76 14.97 -14.80 17.76
C PRO A 76 15.21 -14.41 16.30
N GLU A 77 14.51 -15.06 15.37
CA GLU A 77 14.61 -14.77 13.92
C GLU A 77 13.88 -13.47 13.56
N LEU A 78 12.81 -13.13 14.28
CA LEU A 78 12.11 -11.85 14.15
C LEU A 78 12.97 -10.69 14.63
N GLU A 79 13.69 -10.83 15.74
CA GLU A 79 14.62 -9.81 16.23
C GLU A 79 15.75 -9.56 15.21
N ALA A 80 16.36 -10.63 14.70
CA ALA A 80 17.37 -10.52 13.64
C ALA A 80 16.80 -9.86 12.37
N MET A 81 15.56 -10.17 12.00
CA MET A 81 14.88 -9.55 10.86
C MET A 81 14.59 -8.06 11.10
N LYS A 82 14.23 -7.66 12.32
CA LYS A 82 14.00 -6.26 12.72
C LYS A 82 15.28 -5.44 12.58
N GLU A 83 16.42 -5.97 13.02
CA GLU A 83 17.72 -5.29 12.95
C GLU A 83 18.19 -5.07 11.50
N GLN A 84 17.83 -5.97 10.59
CA GLN A 84 18.18 -5.87 9.17
C GLN A 84 17.23 -5.00 8.36
N GLN A 85 16.12 -4.53 8.96
CA GLN A 85 15.08 -3.83 8.24
C GLN A 85 15.32 -2.32 8.20
N SER A 86 15.41 -1.76 7.00
CA SER A 86 15.59 -0.31 6.77
C SER A 86 14.26 0.43 6.66
N ASP A 87 13.19 -0.27 6.28
CA ASP A 87 11.86 0.30 6.11
C ASP A 87 11.18 0.47 7.50
N PRO A 88 10.85 1.71 7.92
CA PRO A 88 10.27 1.97 9.24
C PRO A 88 8.91 1.27 9.42
N ASP A 89 8.05 1.26 8.40
CA ASP A 89 6.72 0.62 8.49
C ASP A 89 6.88 -0.88 8.72
N ALA A 90 7.80 -1.50 7.97
CA ALA A 90 8.06 -2.92 8.12
C ALA A 90 8.70 -3.25 9.47
N ARG A 91 9.54 -2.35 10.01
CA ARG A 91 10.14 -2.50 11.35
C ARG A 91 9.07 -2.45 12.44
N GLU A 92 8.14 -1.49 12.35
CA GLU A 92 7.01 -1.36 13.29
C GLU A 92 6.12 -2.62 13.29
N VAL A 93 5.84 -3.17 12.11
CA VAL A 93 5.05 -4.40 11.98
C VAL A 93 5.75 -5.59 12.66
N ILE A 94 7.07 -5.72 12.51
CA ILE A 94 7.85 -6.80 13.14
C ILE A 94 7.87 -6.61 14.66
N GLU A 95 8.11 -5.39 15.14
CA GLU A 95 8.15 -5.06 16.57
C GLU A 95 6.80 -5.34 17.24
N THR A 96 5.71 -4.92 16.58
CA THR A 96 4.34 -5.19 17.01
C THR A 96 4.08 -6.70 17.16
N GLU A 97 4.50 -7.51 16.19
CA GLU A 97 4.35 -8.97 16.30
C GLU A 97 5.13 -9.54 17.50
N ILE A 98 6.37 -9.09 17.71
CA ILE A 98 7.20 -9.55 18.83
C ILE A 98 6.51 -9.26 20.16
N LEU A 99 5.98 -8.04 20.33
CA LEU A 99 5.24 -7.62 21.53
C LEU A 99 3.99 -8.49 21.74
N ILE A 100 3.22 -8.75 20.69
CA ILE A 100 2.03 -9.61 20.78
C ILE A 100 2.42 -11.01 21.27
N ARG A 101 3.52 -11.59 20.76
CA ARG A 101 3.99 -12.92 21.16
C ARG A 101 4.56 -12.99 22.57
N GLN A 102 5.10 -11.88 23.07
CA GLN A 102 5.56 -11.74 24.45
C GLN A 102 4.40 -11.56 25.44
N GLY A 103 3.15 -11.49 24.96
CA GLY A 103 1.96 -11.40 25.80
C GLY A 103 1.56 -9.97 26.15
N THR A 104 2.07 -8.96 25.44
CA THR A 104 1.71 -7.56 25.67
C THR A 104 0.24 -7.34 25.33
N ARG A 105 -0.60 -7.12 26.36
CA ARG A 105 -2.07 -6.95 26.23
C ARG A 105 -2.49 -5.69 25.48
N ARG A 106 -1.62 -4.68 25.39
CA ARG A 106 -1.89 -3.41 24.70
C ARG A 106 -0.61 -2.96 24.02
N LEU A 107 -0.66 -2.73 22.71
CA LEU A 107 0.47 -2.17 21.99
C LEU A 107 0.78 -0.79 22.60
N PRO A 108 2.05 -0.49 22.92
CA PRO A 108 2.42 0.84 23.37
C PRO A 108 2.01 1.83 22.29
N ASP A 109 1.37 2.94 22.69
CA ASP A 109 1.03 3.99 21.75
C ASP A 109 2.33 4.47 21.11
N SER A 110 2.50 4.26 19.81
CA SER A 110 3.63 4.82 19.05
C SER A 110 3.67 6.32 19.36
N GLU A 111 4.82 6.82 19.83
CA GLU A 111 5.02 8.23 20.18
C GLU A 111 4.69 9.19 19.00
N GLU A 112 4.58 8.67 17.79
CA GLU A 112 4.19 9.39 16.58
C GLU A 112 2.70 9.77 16.57
N ASN A 113 1.82 8.93 17.14
CA ASN A 113 0.39 9.24 17.28
C ASN A 113 0.08 10.21 18.44
N ALA A 114 1.00 10.36 19.39
CA ALA A 114 0.83 11.24 20.55
C ALA A 114 1.12 12.72 20.24
N ARG A 115 1.73 13.03 19.09
CA ARG A 115 2.08 14.42 18.67
C ARG A 115 1.01 15.09 17.81
N ILE A 116 -0.04 14.36 17.44
CA ILE A 116 -1.19 14.90 16.69
C ILE A 116 -2.40 14.91 17.63
N GLN A 117 -2.35 15.73 18.68
CA GLN A 117 -3.52 16.17 19.45
C GLN A 117 -3.38 17.65 19.80
#